data_AF-A0A2N7Q2S6-F1
#
_entry.id   AF-A0A2N7Q2S6-F1
#
_cell.length_a   1.000
_cell.length_b   1.000
_cell.length_c   1.000
_cell.angle_alpha   90.00
_cell.angle_beta   90.00
_cell.angle_gamma   90.00
#
_symmetry.space_group_name_H-M   'P 1'
#
loop_
_entity.id
_entity.type
_entity.pdbx_description
1 polymer ?
#
loop_
_entity_poly.entity_id
_entity_poly.type
_entity_poly.pdbx_seq_one_letter_code
_entity_poly.pdbx_strand_id
1 'polypeptide(L)' 'MIEKIALGTVQFGLDYGINNPYGKIKEDEVFRILDFAKEHRIDTLDTAYLYGDSEKVLGKYTHI' A
#
# COMPACT_ATOMS: atom_id res chain seq x y z
N MET A 1 6.89 5.01 -20.09
CA MET A 1 5.50 4.59 -20.36
C MET A 1 4.79 4.62 -19.03
N ILE A 2 3.53 5.06 -18.97
CA ILE A 2 2.74 4.98 -17.73
C ILE A 2 2.41 3.49 -17.52
N GLU A 3 2.69 2.96 -16.33
CA GLU A 3 2.27 1.59 -16.01
C GLU A 3 0.75 1.49 -16.02
N LYS A 4 0.22 0.40 -16.58
CA LYS A 4 -1.23 0.19 -16.67
C LYS A 4 -1.87 -0.19 -15.33
N ILE A 5 -1.05 -0.39 -14.29
CA ILE A 5 -1.45 -0.89 -12.98
C ILE A 5 -1.02 0.14 -11.94
N ALA A 6 -1.93 0.46 -11.02
CA ALA A 6 -1.67 1.20 -9.80
C ALA A 6 -1.93 0.31 -8.58
N LEU A 7 -1.21 0.54 -7.49
CA LEU A 7 -1.38 -0.18 -6.23
C LEU A 7 -2.35 0.59 -5.31
N GLY A 8 -3.52 0.01 -5.03
CA GLY A 8 -4.46 0.53 -4.05
C GLY A 8 -4.00 0.26 -2.61
N THR A 9 -4.09 1.26 -1.74
CA THR A 9 -3.47 1.23 -0.40
C THR A 9 -4.47 1.23 0.77
N VAL A 10 -5.76 1.03 0.52
CA VAL A 10 -6.79 1.11 1.58
C VAL A 10 -6.54 0.16 2.77
N GLN A 11 -6.06 -1.07 2.50
CA GLN A 11 -5.74 -2.07 3.53
C GLN A 11 -4.46 -1.76 4.33
N PHE A 12 -3.67 -0.77 3.90
CA PHE A 12 -2.49 -0.33 4.67
C PHE A 12 -2.92 0.50 5.87
N GLY A 13 -4.10 1.13 5.81
CA GLY A 13 -4.60 1.98 6.87
C GLY A 13 -5.81 1.45 7.62
N LEU A 14 -6.55 0.47 7.07
CA LEU A 14 -7.84 0.00 7.60
C LEU A 14 -7.97 -1.53 7.58
N ASP A 15 -8.80 -2.04 8.50
CA ASP A 15 -9.39 -3.39 8.44
C ASP A 15 -10.45 -3.44 7.32
N TYR A 16 -10.00 -3.42 6.07
CA TYR A 16 -10.86 -3.32 4.88
C TYR A 16 -10.84 -4.60 4.04
N GLY A 17 -11.96 -4.92 3.38
CA GLY A 17 -12.06 -5.99 2.37
C GLY A 17 -12.87 -7.21 2.83
N ILE A 18 -13.65 -7.79 1.91
CA ILE A 18 -14.55 -8.94 2.18
C ILE A 18 -13.75 -10.19 2.60
N ASN A 19 -12.55 -10.38 2.05
CA ASN A 19 -11.66 -11.50 2.35
C ASN A 19 -10.42 -11.01 3.13
N ASN A 20 -10.64 -10.29 4.23
CA ASN A 20 -9.57 -9.83 5.11
C ASN A 20 -9.56 -10.57 6.45
N PRO A 21 -9.10 -11.84 6.50
CA PRO A 21 -9.07 -12.60 7.76
C PRO A 21 -8.01 -12.09 8.74
N TYR A 22 -7.07 -11.25 8.28
CA TYR A 22 -5.91 -10.80 9.06
C TYR A 22 -5.99 -9.32 9.48
N GLY A 23 -7.04 -8.61 9.07
CA GLY A 23 -7.23 -7.19 9.32
C GLY A 23 -6.22 -6.31 8.58
N LYS A 24 -5.88 -5.19 9.19
CA LYS A 24 -4.95 -4.18 8.67
C LYS A 24 -3.57 -4.82 8.51
N ILE A 25 -2.97 -4.59 7.35
CA ILE A 25 -1.65 -5.14 7.02
C ILE A 25 -0.60 -4.52 7.96
N LYS A 26 0.30 -5.36 8.48
CA LYS A 26 1.44 -4.90 9.30
C LYS A 26 2.46 -4.15 8.44
N GLU A 27 3.16 -3.18 9.02
CA GLU A 27 4.08 -2.30 8.29
C GLU A 27 5.18 -3.06 7.53
N ASP A 28 5.71 -4.15 8.10
CA ASP A 28 6.72 -4.99 7.46
C ASP A 28 6.23 -5.68 6.18
N GLU A 29 4.95 -6.06 6.14
CA GLU A 29 4.33 -6.63 4.94
C GLU A 29 3.99 -5.52 3.94
N VAL A 30 3.52 -4.35 4.41
CA VAL A 30 3.32 -3.19 3.54
C VAL A 30 4.62 -2.83 2.81
N PHE A 31 5.76 -2.80 3.51
CA PHE A 31 7.04 -2.49 2.90
C PHE A 31 7.47 -3.55 1.89
N ARG A 32 7.25 -4.84 2.15
CA ARG A 32 7.50 -5.92 1.17
C ARG A 32 6.64 -5.78 -0.09
N ILE A 33 5.38 -5.35 0.05
CA ILE A 33 4.50 -5.06 -1.10
C ILE A 33 5.03 -3.88 -1.90
N LEU A 34 5.51 -2.81 -1.23
CA LEU A 34 6.07 -1.63 -1.90
C LEU A 34 7.40 -1.94 -2.60
N ASP A 35 8.27 -2.76 -1.99
CA ASP A 35 9.51 -3.23 -2.61
C ASP A 35 9.20 -4.02 -3.90
N PHE A 36 8.23 -4.93 -3.84
CA PHE A 36 7.77 -5.69 -5.00
C PHE A 36 7.20 -4.78 -6.10
N ALA A 37 6.35 -3.82 -5.74
CA ALA A 37 5.79 -2.85 -6.68
C ALA A 37 6.90 -2.08 -7.40
N LYS A 38 7.91 -1.62 -6.66
CA LYS A 38 9.09 -0.92 -7.19
C LYS A 38 9.90 -1.79 -8.15
N GLU A 39 10.20 -3.03 -7.79
CA GLU A 39 10.93 -3.98 -8.64
C GLU A 39 10.21 -4.20 -9.98
N HIS A 40 8.89 -4.24 -9.95
CA HIS A 40 8.03 -4.41 -11.13
C HIS A 40 7.59 -3.11 -11.79
N ARG A 41 8.21 -1.97 -11.43
CA ARG A 41 7.95 -0.62 -11.98
C ARG A 41 6.55 -0.06 -11.75
N ILE A 42 5.74 -0.65 -10.87
CA ILE A 42 4.45 -0.10 -10.45
C ILE A 42 4.73 1.17 -9.62
N ASP A 43 4.62 2.31 -10.27
CA ASP A 43 5.07 3.62 -9.76
C ASP A 43 3.93 4.52 -9.26
N THR A 44 2.69 4.03 -9.35
CA THR A 44 1.49 4.77 -8.96
C THR A 44 0.81 4.11 -7.75
N LEU A 45 0.66 4.87 -6.67
CA LEU A 45 -0.06 4.46 -5.46
C LEU A 45 -1.38 5.22 -5.37
N ASP A 46 -2.48 4.50 -5.15
CA ASP A 46 -3.80 5.06 -4.86
C ASP A 46 -4.04 5.08 -3.35
N THR A 47 -4.19 6.27 -2.77
CA THR A 47 -4.44 6.49 -1.34
C THR A 47 -5.45 7.62 -1.13
N ALA A 48 -5.97 7.74 0.08
CA ALA A 48 -6.85 8.83 0.47
C ALA A 48 -6.80 9.07 1.99
N TYR A 49 -7.14 10.29 2.41
CA TYR A 49 -7.32 10.66 3.82
C TYR A 49 -8.29 9.71 4.57
N LEU A 50 -9.32 9.20 3.88
CA LEU A 50 -10.29 8.28 4.48
C LEU A 50 -9.76 6.85 4.62
N TYR A 51 -8.61 6.51 4.05
CA TYR A 51 -7.99 5.18 4.14
C TYR A 51 -7.22 5.02 5.44
N GLY A 52 -7.77 5.47 6.58
CA GLY A 52 -7.19 5.31 7.91
C GLY A 52 -5.76 5.86 8.01
N ASP A 53 -4.81 5.03 8.44
CA ASP A 53 -3.40 5.43 8.53
C ASP A 53 -2.59 5.20 7.25
N SER A 54 -3.22 4.95 6.09
CA SER A 54 -2.49 4.57 4.86
C SER A 54 -1.38 5.57 4.52
N GLU A 55 -1.68 6.87 4.46
CA GLU A 55 -0.69 7.91 4.18
C GLU A 55 0.46 7.94 5.19
N LYS A 56 0.17 7.69 6.48
CA LYS A 56 1.20 7.64 7.53
C LYS A 56 2.11 6.43 7.36
N VAL A 57 1.56 5.26 7.03
CA VAL A 57 2.33 4.04 6.79
C VAL A 57 3.20 4.19 5.54
N LEU A 58 2.64 4.74 4.46
CA LEU A 58 3.39 5.07 3.24
C LEU A 58 4.54 6.05 3.52
N GLY A 59 4.31 7.07 4.34
CA GLY A 59 5.33 8.05 4.72
C GLY A 59 6.50 7.48 5.54
N LYS A 60 6.36 6.29 6.14
CA LYS A 60 7.44 5.60 6.85
C LYS A 60 8.37 4.80 5.91
N TYR A 61 7.96 4.56 4.68
CA TYR A 61 8.73 3.78 3.72
C TYR A 61 9.91 4.58 3.19
N THR A 62 11.13 4.16 3.53
CA THR A 62 12.38 4.91 3.23
C THR A 62 13.13 4.41 1.99
N HIS A 63 12.66 3.33 1.36
CA HIS A 63 13.31 2.70 0.21
C HIS A 63 12.85 3.37 -1.10
N ILE A 64 13.16 4.65 -1.23
CA ILE A 64 12.82 5.49 -2.38
C ILE A 64 13.80 5.27 -3.53
#